data_AF-A0A956N1W6-F1
#
_entry.id   AF-A0A956N1W6-F1
#
_cell.length_a   1.000
_cell.length_b   1.000
_cell.length_c   1.000
_cell.angle_alpha   90.00
_cell.angle_beta   90.00
_cell.angle_gamma   90.00
#
_symmetry.space_group_name_H-M   'P 1'
#
loop_
_entity.id
_entity.type
_entity.pdbx_description
1 polymer ?
#
loop_
_entity_poly.entity_id
_entity_poly.type
_entity_poly.pdbx_seq_one_letter_code
_entity_poly.pdbx_strand_id
1 'polypeptide(L)'
;MLTVIEGARIAQKVYRPSTDGNPSIPGWRCPANLAVNDTSVFKGGSLTSSGLQGRVFIKRDGSSVVFAFKGTVPSMMSDLTADLALSLNVLPRQSVDAAALTRKWLQIVEREKVVIVGHSLGGGIAQVVGDAFQIPF
;
A
#
# COMPACT_ATOMS: atom_id res chain seq x y z
N MET A 1 5.85 2.05 17.96
CA MET A 1 5.65 0.67 17.48
C MET A 1 4.19 0.48 17.07
N LEU A 2 3.98 -0.15 15.91
CA LEU A 2 2.67 -0.49 15.35
C LEU A 2 2.19 -1.82 15.94
N THR A 3 0.95 -1.89 16.41
CA THR A 3 0.32 -3.15 16.83
C THR A 3 -0.36 -3.86 15.66
N VAL A 4 -0.57 -5.17 15.76
CA VAL A 4 -1.29 -5.96 14.73
C VAL A 4 -2.69 -5.40 14.46
N ILE A 5 -3.42 -4.99 15.51
CA ILE A 5 -4.77 -4.43 15.36
C ILE A 5 -4.76 -3.05 14.69
N GLU A 6 -3.74 -2.22 14.94
CA GLU A 6 -3.56 -0.96 14.22
C GLU A 6 -3.22 -1.21 12.75
N GLY A 7 -2.34 -2.17 12.47
CA GLY A 7 -1.98 -2.58 11.11
C GLY A 7 -3.20 -3.05 10.31
N ALA A 8 -4.02 -3.92 10.89
CA ALA A 8 -5.26 -4.40 10.26
C ALA A 8 -6.25 -3.26 10.00
N ARG A 9 -6.42 -2.33 10.95
CA ARG A 9 -7.27 -1.14 10.76
C ARG A 9 -6.76 -0.25 9.64
N ILE A 10 -5.45 0.02 9.58
CA ILE A 10 -4.83 0.80 8.51
C ILE A 10 -5.03 0.12 7.15
N ALA A 11 -4.76 -1.18 7.07
CA ALA A 11 -4.92 -1.98 5.85
C ALA A 11 -6.38 -2.03 5.36
N GLN A 12 -7.37 -2.02 6.24
CA GLN A 12 -8.78 -1.90 5.84
C GLN A 12 -9.10 -0.49 5.32
N LYS A 13 -8.50 0.52 5.93
CA LYS A 13 -8.88 1.91 5.73
C LYS A 13 -8.43 2.47 4.37
N VAL A 14 -7.38 1.91 3.78
CA VAL A 14 -6.93 2.23 2.41
C VAL A 14 -8.00 1.91 1.34
N TYR A 15 -9.00 1.08 1.65
CA TYR A 15 -10.11 0.77 0.73
C TYR A 15 -11.15 1.88 0.63
N ARG A 16 -11.19 2.83 1.58
CA ARG A 16 -12.17 3.92 1.54
C ARG A 16 -11.76 4.99 0.53
N PRO A 17 -12.69 5.47 -0.32
CA PRO A 17 -12.42 6.51 -1.30
C PRO A 17 -11.95 7.80 -0.61
N SER A 18 -11.09 8.58 -1.29
CA SER A 18 -10.58 9.84 -0.72
C SER A 18 -11.62 10.94 -0.57
N THR A 19 -12.84 10.73 -1.10
CA THR A 19 -14.00 11.62 -0.96
C THR A 19 -14.53 11.68 0.47
N ASP A 20 -14.25 10.67 1.30
CA ASP A 20 -14.76 10.59 2.68
C ASP A 20 -13.87 11.37 3.69
N GLY A 21 -13.00 12.24 3.19
CA GLY A 21 -11.92 12.85 3.96
C GLY A 21 -10.78 11.88 4.22
N ASN A 22 -9.65 12.40 4.72
CA ASN A 22 -8.54 11.52 5.08
C ASN A 22 -8.99 10.53 6.16
N PRO A 23 -8.78 9.24 5.94
CA PRO A 23 -9.27 8.24 6.86
C PRO A 23 -8.67 8.44 8.26
N SER A 24 -9.50 8.89 9.21
CA SER A 24 -9.07 9.08 10.60
C SER A 24 -8.94 7.71 11.29
N ILE A 25 -7.76 7.47 11.85
CA ILE A 25 -7.45 6.36 12.75
C ILE A 25 -6.91 7.02 14.03
N PRO A 26 -7.43 6.69 15.23
CA PRO A 26 -6.97 7.31 16.47
C PRO A 26 -5.44 7.22 16.62
N GLY A 27 -4.78 8.34 16.90
CA GLY A 27 -3.32 8.40 17.02
C GLY A 27 -2.54 8.50 15.70
N TRP A 28 -3.21 8.43 14.55
CA TRP A 28 -2.59 8.48 13.23
C TRP A 28 -3.10 9.68 12.42
N ARG A 29 -2.23 10.19 11.53
CA ARG A 29 -2.59 11.15 10.47
C ARG A 29 -2.27 10.54 9.12
N CYS A 30 -3.10 10.81 8.13
CA CYS A 30 -2.89 10.41 6.74
C CYS A 30 -2.74 11.71 5.92
N PRO A 31 -1.56 12.11 5.46
CA PRO A 31 -1.41 13.32 4.63
C PRO A 31 -2.06 13.13 3.26
N ALA A 32 -2.95 14.05 2.85
CA ALA A 32 -3.69 13.93 1.58
C ALA A 32 -2.76 13.92 0.35
N ASN A 33 -1.68 14.70 0.41
CA ASN A 33 -0.68 14.82 -0.66
C ASN A 33 0.18 13.55 -0.86
N LEU A 34 0.07 12.57 0.04
CA LEU A 34 0.77 11.28 -0.07
C LEU A 34 -0.18 10.14 -0.44
N ALA A 35 -1.47 10.41 -0.67
CA ALA A 35 -2.41 9.42 -1.15
C ALA A 35 -2.26 9.21 -2.66
N VAL A 36 -2.25 7.95 -3.09
CA VAL A 36 -2.22 7.54 -4.49
C VAL A 36 -3.45 6.70 -4.77
N ASN A 37 -4.31 7.18 -5.67
CA ASN A 37 -5.55 6.51 -6.07
C ASN A 37 -5.39 5.71 -7.36
N ASP A 38 -4.32 5.91 -8.11
CA ASP A 38 -3.96 5.09 -9.26
C ASP A 38 -2.52 5.41 -9.68
N THR A 39 -1.70 4.40 -9.98
CA THR A 39 -0.42 4.60 -10.66
C THR A 39 -0.56 4.20 -12.11
N SER A 40 -0.29 5.14 -13.00
CA SER A 40 -0.23 4.91 -14.43
C SER A 40 1.22 4.82 -14.90
N VAL A 41 1.49 3.87 -15.79
CA VAL A 41 2.80 3.69 -16.43
C VAL A 41 2.64 3.83 -17.93
N PHE A 42 3.55 4.57 -18.56
CA PHE A 42 3.60 4.71 -20.01
C PHE A 42 4.33 3.50 -20.61
N LYS A 43 3.67 2.75 -21.52
CA LYS A 43 4.28 1.60 -22.20
C LYS A 43 3.83 1.57 -23.66
N GLY A 44 4.78 1.55 -24.59
CA GLY A 44 4.50 1.41 -26.03
C GLY A 44 3.58 2.49 -26.62
N GLY A 45 3.67 3.73 -26.12
CA GLY A 45 2.84 4.85 -26.61
C GLY A 45 1.47 5.00 -25.93
N SER A 46 1.12 4.15 -24.96
CA SER A 46 -0.15 4.24 -24.22
C SER A 46 0.05 4.30 -22.70
N LEU A 47 -0.80 5.10 -22.05
CA LEU A 47 -0.86 5.20 -20.59
C LEU A 47 -1.69 4.04 -20.05
N THR A 48 -1.07 3.14 -19.30
CA THR A 48 -1.76 1.99 -18.70
C THR A 48 -1.75 2.12 -17.18
N SER A 49 -2.94 2.25 -16.60
CA SER A 49 -3.15 2.18 -15.15
C SER A 49 -2.81 0.77 -14.65
N SER A 50 -2.11 0.66 -13.52
CA SER A 50 -1.99 -0.62 -12.80
C SER A 50 -3.09 -0.81 -11.76
N GLY A 51 -3.89 0.23 -11.48
CA GLY A 51 -4.92 0.24 -10.46
C GLY A 51 -4.36 0.18 -9.03
N LEU A 52 -3.05 0.34 -8.84
CA LEU A 52 -2.45 0.38 -7.51
C LEU A 52 -2.95 1.61 -6.76
N GLN A 53 -3.43 1.38 -5.55
CA GLN A 53 -3.81 2.44 -4.62
C GLN A 53 -3.01 2.27 -3.32
N GLY A 54 -2.54 3.38 -2.77
CA GLY A 54 -1.76 3.36 -1.54
C GLY A 54 -1.80 4.68 -0.79
N ARG A 55 -1.51 4.62 0.51
CA ARG A 55 -1.50 5.79 1.39
C ARG A 55 -0.40 5.69 2.44
N VAL A 56 0.03 6.84 2.94
CA VAL A 56 0.96 6.95 4.07
C VAL A 56 0.19 7.35 5.33
N PHE A 57 0.40 6.60 6.41
CA PHE A 57 -0.08 6.93 7.75
C PHE A 57 1.11 7.25 8.63
N ILE A 58 1.08 8.37 9.34
CA ILE A 58 2.13 8.81 10.24
C ILE A 58 1.54 8.85 11.64
N LYS A 59 2.18 8.18 12.60
CA LYS A 59 1.76 8.26 14.00
C LYS A 59 1.97 9.70 14.49
N ARG A 60 1.05 10.23 15.30
CA ARG A 60 1.08 11.65 15.71
C ARG A 60 2.31 12.04 16.53
N ASP A 61 2.88 11.08 17.24
CA ASP A 61 4.15 11.21 17.99
C ASP A 61 5.40 11.12 17.09
N GLY A 62 5.23 10.87 15.78
CA GLY A 62 6.34 10.73 14.83
C GLY A 62 7.14 9.44 14.94
N SER A 63 6.74 8.51 15.82
CA SER A 63 7.51 7.29 16.13
C SER A 63 7.37 6.18 15.09
N SER A 64 6.38 6.25 14.20
CA SER A 64 6.09 5.20 13.22
C SER A 64 5.40 5.75 11.99
N VAL A 65 5.73 5.20 10.84
CA VAL A 65 5.15 5.49 9.53
C VAL A 65 4.69 4.19 8.92
N VAL A 66 3.50 4.18 8.32
CA VAL A 66 2.94 3.01 7.66
C VAL A 66 2.65 3.32 6.21
N PHE A 67 3.22 2.53 5.32
CA PHE A 67 2.86 2.50 3.90
C PHE A 67 1.80 1.43 3.70
N ALA A 68 0.59 1.85 3.35
CA ALA A 68 -0.54 0.96 3.19
C ALA A 68 -0.88 0.80 1.72
N PHE A 69 -0.94 -0.44 1.24
CA PHE A 69 -1.36 -0.78 -0.13
C PHE A 69 -2.75 -1.43 -0.13
N LYS A 70 -3.61 -0.96 -1.03
CA LYS A 70 -4.95 -1.52 -1.23
C LYS A 70 -4.87 -2.78 -2.10
N GLY A 71 -5.57 -3.84 -1.70
CA GLY A 71 -5.85 -4.97 -2.58
C GLY A 71 -7.10 -4.75 -3.45
N THR A 72 -7.53 -5.79 -4.15
CA THR A 72 -8.72 -5.72 -5.01
C THR A 72 -10.02 -5.68 -4.19
N VAL A 73 -11.09 -5.13 -4.77
CA VAL A 73 -12.41 -4.94 -4.14
C VAL A 73 -13.18 -6.28 -4.03
N PRO A 74 -14.05 -6.50 -3.02
CA PRO A 74 -14.62 -7.80 -2.68
C PRO A 74 -15.34 -8.58 -3.79
N SER A 75 -15.94 -7.91 -4.77
CA SER A 75 -16.63 -8.54 -5.90
C SER A 75 -15.70 -9.35 -6.83
N MET A 76 -14.38 -9.27 -6.64
CA MET A 76 -13.35 -10.01 -7.40
C MET A 76 -12.46 -10.89 -6.49
N MET A 77 -12.84 -11.11 -5.22
CA MET A 77 -11.98 -11.83 -4.25
C MET A 77 -11.79 -13.32 -4.60
N SER A 78 -12.81 -14.01 -5.12
CA SER A 78 -12.71 -15.45 -5.41
C SER A 78 -11.68 -15.76 -6.49
N ASP A 79 -11.70 -14.98 -7.58
CA ASP A 79 -10.76 -15.13 -8.69
C ASP A 79 -9.35 -14.71 -8.27
N LEU A 80 -9.23 -13.59 -7.54
CA LEU A 80 -7.93 -13.07 -7.13
C LEU A 80 -7.21 -13.97 -6.12
N THR A 81 -7.92 -14.66 -5.24
CA THR A 81 -7.26 -15.54 -4.26
C THR A 81 -6.60 -16.74 -4.99
N ALA A 82 -7.25 -17.25 -6.03
CA ALA A 82 -6.70 -18.27 -6.90
C ALA A 82 -5.54 -17.70 -7.76
N ASP A 83 -5.72 -16.52 -8.34
CA ASP A 83 -4.69 -15.85 -9.14
C ASP A 83 -3.47 -15.43 -8.32
N LEU A 84 -3.64 -15.03 -7.05
CA LEU A 84 -2.55 -14.69 -6.14
C LEU A 84 -1.75 -15.95 -5.79
N ALA A 85 -2.42 -17.05 -5.47
CA ALA A 85 -1.75 -18.32 -5.20
C ALA A 85 -0.93 -18.82 -6.42
N LEU A 86 -1.41 -18.57 -7.63
CA LEU A 86 -0.69 -18.90 -8.88
C LEU A 86 0.40 -17.86 -9.24
N SER A 87 0.19 -16.57 -8.93
CA SER A 87 1.09 -15.44 -9.24
C SER A 87 2.14 -15.15 -8.16
N LEU A 88 2.16 -15.85 -7.03
CA LEU A 88 3.35 -15.83 -6.16
C LEU A 88 4.61 -16.34 -6.89
N ASN A 89 4.47 -17.02 -8.04
CA ASN A 89 5.56 -17.31 -8.99
C ASN A 89 5.75 -16.25 -10.11
N VAL A 90 4.83 -15.29 -10.26
CA VAL A 90 4.84 -14.22 -11.29
C VAL A 90 4.48 -12.88 -10.64
N LEU A 91 5.50 -12.07 -10.34
CA LEU A 91 5.36 -10.73 -9.73
C LEU A 91 4.21 -9.91 -10.34
N PRO A 92 3.17 -9.57 -9.56
CA PRO A 92 2.09 -8.72 -10.04
C PRO A 92 2.64 -7.37 -10.50
N ARG A 93 2.17 -6.84 -11.62
CA ARG A 93 2.60 -5.53 -12.16
C ARG A 93 2.49 -4.40 -11.12
N GLN A 94 1.48 -4.47 -10.25
CA GLN A 94 1.27 -3.55 -9.14
C GLN A 94 2.46 -3.50 -8.16
N SER A 95 3.25 -4.57 -8.07
CA SER A 95 4.44 -4.64 -7.21
C SER A 95 5.57 -3.74 -7.73
N VAL A 96 5.73 -3.62 -9.05
CA VAL A 96 6.71 -2.71 -9.65
C VAL A 96 6.35 -1.25 -9.35
N ASP A 97 5.08 -0.91 -9.48
CA ASP A 97 4.59 0.43 -9.18
C ASP A 97 4.62 0.73 -7.68
N ALA A 98 4.34 -0.27 -6.85
CA ALA A 98 4.44 -0.15 -5.40
C ALA A 98 5.89 0.04 -4.95
N ALA A 99 6.85 -0.61 -5.60
CA ALA A 99 8.27 -0.36 -5.37
C ALA A 99 8.68 1.06 -5.77
N ALA A 100 8.23 1.55 -6.93
CA ALA A 100 8.49 2.92 -7.36
C ALA A 100 7.86 3.95 -6.40
N LEU A 101 6.63 3.70 -5.94
CA LEU A 101 5.93 4.53 -4.97
C LEU A 101 6.63 4.52 -3.60
N THR A 102 7.07 3.36 -3.14
CA THR A 102 7.84 3.21 -1.90
C THR A 102 9.13 4.00 -1.95
N ARG A 103 9.89 3.90 -3.05
CA ARG A 103 11.09 4.72 -3.25
C ARG A 103 10.79 6.22 -3.15
N LYS A 104 9.68 6.70 -3.72
CA LYS A 104 9.27 8.11 -3.60
C LYS A 104 8.93 8.49 -2.16
N TRP A 105 8.17 7.66 -1.44
CA TRP A 105 7.84 7.96 -0.04
C TRP A 105 9.06 7.94 0.88
N LEU A 106 10.02 7.05 0.66
CA LEU A 106 11.28 7.00 1.40
C LEU A 106 12.18 8.23 1.19
N GLN A 107 11.93 9.06 0.17
CA GLN A 107 12.61 10.37 0.05
C GLN A 107 12.06 11.41 1.03
N ILE A 108 10.92 11.13 1.67
CA ILE A 108 10.16 12.07 2.50
C ILE A 108 10.12 11.61 3.97
N VAL A 109 10.32 10.31 4.22
CA VAL A 109 10.27 9.72 5.57
C VAL A 109 11.50 8.88 5.85
N GLU A 110 11.93 8.84 7.12
CA GLU A 110 13.01 7.98 7.59
C GLU A 110 12.60 6.50 7.53
N ARG A 111 13.40 5.68 6.84
CA ARG A 111 13.12 4.27 6.57
C ARG A 111 12.96 3.44 7.85
N GLU A 112 13.73 3.76 8.90
CA GLU A 112 13.78 3.05 10.18
C GLU A 112 12.45 3.12 10.94
N LYS A 113 11.59 4.08 10.59
CA LYS A 113 10.26 4.26 11.18
C LYS A 113 9.16 3.57 10.36
N VAL A 114 9.47 3.04 9.18
CA VAL A 114 8.48 2.55 8.22
C VAL A 114 8.11 1.09 8.50
N VAL A 115 6.82 0.79 8.40
CA VAL A 115 6.26 -0.56 8.26
C VAL A 115 5.35 -0.56 7.04
N ILE A 116 5.33 -1.63 6.26
CA ILE A 116 4.42 -1.78 5.12
C ILE A 116 3.24 -2.64 5.54
N VAL A 117 2.02 -2.30 5.15
CA VAL A 117 0.84 -3.11 5.45
C VAL A 117 -0.06 -3.22 4.23
N GLY A 118 -0.85 -4.28 4.18
CA GLY A 118 -1.90 -4.45 3.20
C GLY A 118 -2.75 -5.68 3.50
N HIS A 119 -3.93 -5.74 2.87
CA HIS A 119 -4.85 -6.87 2.99
C HIS A 119 -5.07 -7.53 1.63
N SER A 120 -5.27 -8.86 1.61
CA SER A 120 -5.40 -9.65 0.38
C SER A 120 -4.19 -9.41 -0.56
N LEU A 121 -4.41 -9.06 -1.83
CA LEU A 121 -3.34 -8.68 -2.77
C LEU A 121 -2.43 -7.56 -2.25
N GLY A 122 -2.99 -6.59 -1.50
CA GLY A 122 -2.19 -5.54 -0.87
C GLY A 122 -1.19 -6.09 0.15
N GLY A 123 -1.51 -7.20 0.80
CA GLY A 123 -0.59 -7.92 1.68
C GLY A 123 0.52 -8.62 0.90
N GLY A 124 0.21 -9.24 -0.23
CA GLY A 124 1.24 -9.80 -1.12
C GLY A 124 2.20 -8.73 -1.66
N ILE A 125 1.68 -7.57 -2.06
CA ILE A 125 2.49 -6.40 -2.44
C ILE A 125 3.37 -5.94 -1.27
N ALA A 126 2.81 -5.90 -0.04
CA ALA A 126 3.57 -5.52 1.15
C ALA A 126 4.77 -6.44 1.40
N GLN A 127 4.62 -7.75 1.19
CA GLN A 127 5.72 -8.72 1.31
C GLN A 127 6.81 -8.48 0.27
N VAL A 128 6.42 -8.35 -1.02
CA VAL A 128 7.38 -8.14 -2.12
C VAL A 128 8.18 -6.86 -1.93
N VAL A 129 7.49 -5.75 -1.63
CA VAL A 129 8.14 -4.45 -1.45
C VAL A 129 8.92 -4.42 -0.14
N GLY A 130 8.38 -5.01 0.92
CA GLY A 130 9.05 -5.10 2.20
C GLY A 130 10.38 -5.85 2.09
N ASP A 131 10.42 -6.96 1.37
CA ASP A 131 11.66 -7.67 1.05
C ASP A 131 12.61 -6.82 0.20
N ALA A 132 12.13 -6.24 -0.91
CA ALA A 132 12.95 -5.46 -1.82
C ALA A 132 13.62 -4.22 -1.19
N PHE A 133 12.96 -3.59 -0.20
CA PHE A 133 13.47 -2.41 0.51
C PHE A 133 13.95 -2.72 1.93
N GLN A 134 13.91 -3.99 2.35
CA GLN A 134 14.27 -4.44 3.68
C GLN A 134 13.52 -3.63 4.77
N ILE A 135 12.19 -3.54 4.62
CA ILE A 135 11.25 -2.84 5.51
C ILE A 135 10.31 -3.89 6.13
N PRO A 136 10.02 -3.83 7.45
CA PRO A 136 9.05 -4.73 8.07
C PRO A 136 7.66 -4.66 7.42
N PHE A 137 6.96 -5.80 7.35
CA PHE A 137 5.62 -5.93 6.79
C PHE A 137 4.71 -6.89 7.58
#